data_AF-A0A1A8CAF6-F1
#
_entry.id   AF-A0A1A8CAF6-F1
#
_cell.length_a   1.000
_cell.length_b   1.000
_cell.length_c   1.000
_cell.angle_alpha   90.00
_cell.angle_beta   90.00
_cell.angle_gamma   90.00
#
_symmetry.space_group_name_H-M   'P 1'
#
loop_
_entity.id
_entity.type
_entity.pdbx_description
1 polymer ?
#
loop_
_entity_poly.entity_id
_entity_poly.type
_entity_poly.pdbx_seq_one_letter_code
_entity_poly.pdbx_strand_id
1 'polypeptide(L)'
;MESVGQRGKTKKNTEHQSGETPPQHCIPPKLIPIYHPITRRSQETSLSFLTRRFAKLLSQSVDGVLDLKFVAQELRVSKRRVYDITNVLEGIKLVKKTSKNHIQW
;
A
#
# COMPACT_ATOMS: atom_id res chain seq x y z
N MET A 1 41.76 22.02 -22.82
CA MET A 1 41.49 20.62 -22.41
C MET A 1 42.81 20.07 -21.88
N GLU A 2 43.42 20.76 -20.93
CA GLU A 2 43.14 20.69 -19.48
C GLU A 2 43.52 19.34 -18.87
N SER A 3 44.48 19.48 -17.96
CA SER A 3 45.30 18.50 -17.26
C SER A 3 44.51 17.47 -16.44
N VAL A 4 45.21 16.40 -16.03
CA VAL A 4 45.49 16.05 -14.62
C VAL A 4 45.84 14.56 -14.54
N GLY A 5 46.91 14.22 -13.81
CA GLY A 5 47.17 12.83 -13.45
C GLY A 5 48.50 12.51 -12.78
N GLN A 6 49.12 13.42 -12.02
CA GLN A 6 50.21 13.04 -11.11
C GLN A 6 49.62 12.56 -9.78
N ARG A 7 49.83 11.28 -9.45
CA ARG A 7 49.50 10.72 -8.13
C ARG A 7 50.80 10.38 -7.42
N GLY A 8 51.25 11.30 -6.58
CA GLY A 8 52.40 11.13 -5.69
C GLY A 8 51.97 10.78 -4.26
N LYS A 9 52.70 9.79 -3.72
CA LYS A 9 53.18 9.65 -2.34
C LYS A 9 52.24 9.13 -1.24
N THR A 10 52.73 8.01 -0.70
CA THR A 10 52.40 7.34 0.55
C THR A 10 53.07 7.98 1.78
N LYS A 11 52.54 7.57 2.94
CA LYS A 11 53.08 7.55 4.32
C LYS A 11 52.65 8.69 5.24
N LYS A 12 51.87 8.36 6.29
CA LYS A 12 52.42 8.20 7.66
C LYS A 12 51.42 7.48 8.58
N ASN A 13 51.95 6.45 9.26
CA ASN A 13 51.35 5.65 10.31
C ASN A 13 51.27 6.43 11.63
N THR A 14 50.22 6.26 12.44
CA THR A 14 50.27 6.40 13.91
C THR A 14 49.12 5.60 14.51
N GLU A 15 49.46 4.46 15.11
CA GLU A 15 48.61 3.65 15.99
C GLU A 15 48.15 4.45 17.21
N HIS A 16 46.90 4.24 17.66
CA HIS A 16 46.58 4.15 19.08
C HIS A 16 45.43 3.15 19.26
N GLN A 17 45.75 2.04 19.92
CA GLN A 17 44.89 0.96 20.35
C GLN A 17 44.48 1.26 21.80
N SER A 18 43.18 1.19 22.15
CA SER A 18 42.64 0.70 23.44
C SER A 18 41.15 1.08 23.62
N GLY A 19 40.32 0.05 23.77
CA GLY A 19 39.35 -0.09 24.87
C GLY A 19 38.11 0.81 24.96
N GLU A 20 37.00 0.14 25.26
CA GLU A 20 35.76 0.67 25.87
C GLU A 20 34.68 1.17 24.89
N THR A 21 33.80 0.22 24.52
CA THR A 21 32.46 0.53 24.03
C THR A 21 31.62 1.06 25.19
N PRO A 22 30.93 2.21 25.05
CA PRO A 22 30.05 2.71 26.10
C PRO A 22 28.83 1.78 26.25
N PRO A 23 28.24 1.67 27.45
CA PRO A 23 27.21 0.70 27.73
C PRO A 23 26.02 0.92 26.80
N GLN A 24 25.48 -0.18 26.28
CA GLN A 24 24.20 -0.26 25.58
C GLN A 24 23.09 0.26 26.50
N HIS A 25 22.93 1.58 26.58
CA HIS A 25 21.73 2.19 27.08
C HIS A 25 20.65 1.88 26.06
N CYS A 26 19.80 0.90 26.36
CA CYS A 26 18.61 0.59 25.59
C CYS A 26 17.76 1.86 25.49
N ILE A 27 17.86 2.58 24.37
CA ILE A 27 16.90 3.63 24.05
C ILE A 27 15.61 2.87 23.70
N PRO A 28 14.55 2.93 24.53
CA PRO A 28 13.28 2.33 24.13
C PRO A 28 12.83 3.04 22.85
N PRO A 29 12.36 2.30 21.82
CA PRO A 29 11.74 2.95 20.67
C PRO A 29 10.60 3.82 21.19
N LYS A 30 10.62 5.12 20.87
CA LYS A 30 9.52 6.04 21.20
C LYS A 30 8.22 5.35 20.80
N LEU A 31 7.36 5.03 21.76
CA LEU A 31 6.03 4.51 21.49
C LEU A 31 5.30 5.54 20.64
N ILE A 32 5.23 5.29 19.34
CA ILE A 32 4.36 6.02 18.45
C ILE A 32 2.95 5.72 18.96
N PRO A 33 2.13 6.71 19.35
CA PRO A 33 0.78 6.44 19.83
C PRO A 33 0.04 5.66 18.74
N ILE A 34 -0.32 4.41 19.05
CA ILE A 34 -1.04 3.48 18.16
C ILE A 34 -2.44 4.02 17.79
N TYR A 35 -2.87 5.12 18.39
CA TYR A 35 -4.08 5.83 18.06
C TYR A 35 -3.77 7.08 17.21
N HIS A 36 -3.37 6.88 15.96
CA HIS A 36 -3.57 7.94 14.97
C HIS A 36 -5.08 8.11 14.80
N PRO A 37 -5.65 9.32 15.00
CA PRO A 37 -7.07 9.52 14.79
C PRO A 37 -7.36 9.11 13.35
N ILE A 38 -8.22 8.10 13.19
CA ILE A 38 -8.74 7.70 11.89
C ILE A 38 -9.42 8.94 11.33
N THR A 39 -8.71 9.67 10.48
CA THR A 39 -9.19 10.90 9.90
C THR A 39 -10.36 10.53 8.99
N ARG A 40 -11.44 11.32 9.03
CA ARG A 40 -12.65 11.11 8.20
C ARG A 40 -12.34 10.77 6.74
N ARG A 41 -11.28 11.37 6.18
CA ARG A 41 -10.80 11.14 4.81
C ARG A 41 -10.30 9.70 4.56
N SER A 42 -9.70 9.05 5.55
CA SER A 42 -9.27 7.65 5.46
C SER A 42 -10.47 6.69 5.45
N GLN A 43 -11.55 7.02 6.19
CA GLN A 43 -12.75 6.19 6.27
C GLN A 43 -13.48 6.10 4.91
N GLU A 44 -13.56 7.20 4.17
CA GLU A 44 -14.19 7.28 2.85
C GLU A 44 -13.41 6.51 1.76
N THR A 45 -12.16 6.13 2.03
CA THR A 45 -11.33 5.29 1.13
C THR A 45 -11.15 3.86 1.61
N SER A 46 -11.70 3.54 2.78
CA SER A 46 -11.55 2.22 3.37
C SER A 46 -12.23 1.16 2.52
N LEU A 47 -11.66 -0.05 2.50
CA LEU A 47 -12.23 -1.16 1.76
C LEU A 47 -13.67 -1.44 2.20
N SER A 48 -13.96 -1.39 3.51
CA SER A 48 -15.31 -1.59 4.05
C SER A 48 -16.31 -0.55 3.55
N PHE A 49 -15.91 0.72 3.41
CA PHE A 49 -16.76 1.75 2.80
C PHE A 49 -17.01 1.49 1.32
N LEU A 50 -15.95 1.18 0.56
CA LEU A 50 -16.06 0.89 -0.87
C LEU A 50 -16.91 -0.36 -1.13
N THR A 51 -16.75 -1.42 -0.34
CA THR A 51 -17.55 -2.65 -0.45
C THR A 51 -19.04 -2.39 -0.19
N ARG A 52 -19.39 -1.53 0.78
CA ARG A 52 -20.80 -1.15 1.02
C ARG A 52 -21.40 -0.43 -0.18
N ARG A 53 -20.65 0.47 -0.82
CA ARG A 53 -21.09 1.14 -2.06
C ARG A 53 -21.17 0.17 -3.24
N PHE A 54 -20.17 -0.69 -3.40
CA PHE A 54 -20.13 -1.74 -4.41
C PHE A 54 -21.36 -2.65 -4.32
N ALA A 55 -21.71 -3.11 -3.11
CA ALA A 55 -22.88 -3.96 -2.88
C ALA A 55 -24.20 -3.28 -3.31
N LYS A 56 -24.31 -1.96 -3.11
CA LYS A 56 -25.47 -1.20 -3.61
C LYS A 56 -25.55 -1.23 -5.14
N LEU A 57 -24.43 -1.00 -5.82
CA LEU A 57 -24.38 -1.07 -7.30
C LEU A 57 -24.72 -2.48 -7.80
N LEU A 58 -24.23 -3.51 -7.12
CA LEU A 58 -24.54 -4.91 -7.44
C LEU A 58 -26.04 -5.20 -7.27
N SER A 59 -26.65 -4.75 -6.17
CA SER A 59 -28.10 -4.94 -5.94
C SER A 59 -29.00 -4.20 -6.92
N GLN A 60 -28.49 -3.13 -7.55
CA GLN A 60 -29.20 -2.34 -8.55
C GLN A 60 -28.90 -2.81 -9.98
N SER A 61 -27.97 -3.75 -10.17
CA SER A 61 -27.56 -4.21 -11.49
C SER A 61 -28.60 -5.14 -12.10
N VAL A 62 -28.81 -4.99 -13.42
CA VAL A 62 -29.72 -5.86 -14.18
C VAL A 62 -29.10 -7.24 -14.31
N ASP A 63 -29.90 -8.29 -14.09
CA ASP A 63 -29.50 -9.70 -14.13
C ASP A 63 -28.36 -10.09 -13.15
N GLY A 64 -28.11 -9.22 -12.16
CA GLY A 64 -27.01 -9.37 -11.21
C GLY A 64 -25.63 -9.21 -11.85
N VAL A 65 -25.53 -8.62 -13.06
CA VAL A 65 -24.28 -8.44 -13.80
C VAL A 65 -23.75 -7.02 -13.62
N LEU A 66 -22.50 -6.91 -13.16
CA LEU A 66 -21.87 -5.62 -12.85
C LEU A 66 -20.61 -5.37 -13.70
N ASP A 67 -20.57 -4.22 -14.40
CA ASP A 67 -19.40 -3.77 -15.18
C ASP A 67 -18.35 -3.11 -14.25
N LEU A 68 -17.15 -3.68 -14.24
CA LEU A 68 -16.03 -3.22 -13.42
C LEU A 68 -15.50 -1.83 -13.84
N LYS A 69 -15.65 -1.44 -15.11
CA LYS A 69 -15.28 -0.08 -15.57
C LYS A 69 -16.22 0.96 -15.00
N PHE A 70 -17.52 0.69 -15.06
CA PHE A 70 -18.55 1.55 -14.48
C PHE A 70 -18.33 1.70 -12.97
N VAL A 71 -18.13 0.58 -12.25
CA VAL A 71 -17.86 0.62 -10.80
C VAL A 71 -16.64 1.47 -10.46
N ALA A 72 -15.55 1.37 -11.22
CA ALA A 72 -14.36 2.18 -10.98
C ALA A 72 -14.66 3.69 -11.09
N GLN A 73 -15.49 4.08 -12.05
CA GLN A 73 -15.92 5.48 -12.23
C GLN A 73 -16.86 5.92 -11.11
N GLU A 74 -17.86 5.10 -10.78
CA GLU A 74 -18.89 5.42 -9.79
C GLU A 74 -18.31 5.53 -8.38
N LEU A 75 -17.41 4.62 -8.01
CA LEU A 75 -16.70 4.67 -6.74
C LEU A 75 -15.53 5.67 -6.73
N ARG A 76 -15.18 6.24 -7.90
CA ARG A 76 -14.03 7.14 -8.09
C ARG A 76 -12.71 6.54 -7.57
N VAL A 77 -12.50 5.25 -7.80
CA VAL A 77 -11.31 4.52 -7.35
C VAL A 77 -10.51 3.93 -8.50
N SER A 78 -9.24 3.61 -8.23
CA SER A 78 -8.43 2.88 -9.19
C SER A 78 -8.90 1.43 -9.36
N LYS A 79 -8.60 0.82 -10.52
CA LYS A 79 -8.89 -0.60 -10.78
C LYS A 79 -8.33 -1.53 -9.71
N ARG A 80 -7.22 -1.16 -9.06
CA ARG A 80 -6.61 -1.95 -7.99
C ARG A 80 -7.59 -2.19 -6.84
N ARG A 81 -8.36 -1.17 -6.45
CA ARG A 81 -9.36 -1.27 -5.36
C ARG A 81 -10.57 -2.11 -5.76
N VAL A 82 -11.00 -2.01 -7.01
CA VAL A 82 -12.07 -2.88 -7.53
C VAL A 82 -11.67 -4.35 -7.39
N TYR A 83 -10.41 -4.69 -7.71
CA TYR A 83 -9.92 -6.06 -7.55
C TYR A 83 -9.80 -6.53 -6.10
N ASP A 84 -9.46 -5.64 -5.16
CA ASP A 84 -9.49 -6.02 -3.73
C ASP A 84 -10.88 -6.50 -3.32
N ILE A 85 -11.94 -5.85 -3.82
CA ILE A 85 -13.33 -6.22 -3.54
C ILE A 85 -13.69 -7.51 -4.27
N THR A 86 -13.46 -7.59 -5.59
CA THR A 86 -13.88 -8.74 -6.38
C THR A 86 -13.15 -10.01 -5.98
N ASN A 87 -11.86 -9.96 -5.65
CA ASN A 87 -11.10 -11.15 -5.26
C ASN A 87 -11.60 -11.74 -3.93
N VAL A 88 -12.01 -10.90 -2.99
CA VAL A 88 -12.60 -11.36 -1.73
C VAL A 88 -13.96 -12.01 -2.02
N LEU A 89 -14.83 -11.35 -2.79
CA LEU A 89 -16.16 -11.88 -3.13
C LEU A 89 -16.10 -13.17 -3.97
N GLU A 90 -15.14 -13.28 -4.89
CA GLU A 90 -14.87 -14.48 -5.67
C GLU A 90 -14.29 -15.60 -4.79
N GLY A 91 -13.39 -15.27 -3.86
CA GLY A 91 -12.80 -16.22 -2.92
C GLY A 91 -13.82 -16.89 -2.00
N ILE A 92 -14.89 -16.18 -1.64
CA ILE A 92 -16.04 -16.73 -0.89
C ILE A 92 -17.19 -17.20 -1.80
N LYS A 93 -16.98 -17.22 -3.12
CA LYS A 93 -17.94 -17.69 -4.13
C LYS A 93 -19.29 -16.95 -4.14
N LEU A 94 -19.31 -15.68 -3.74
CA LEU A 94 -20.51 -14.82 -3.85
C LEU A 94 -20.66 -14.18 -5.22
N VAL A 95 -19.58 -14.10 -6.00
CA VAL A 95 -19.62 -13.60 -7.37
C VAL A 95 -18.72 -14.45 -8.24
N LYS A 96 -19.02 -14.51 -9.54
CA LYS A 96 -18.23 -15.17 -10.57
C LYS A 96 -17.87 -14.20 -11.68
N LYS A 97 -16.75 -14.47 -12.34
CA LYS A 97 -16.33 -13.70 -13.52
C LYS A 97 -17.06 -14.20 -14.77
N THR A 98 -17.80 -13.31 -15.41
CA THR A 98 -18.53 -13.64 -16.66
C THR A 98 -17.71 -13.23 -17.87
N SER A 99 -16.97 -12.11 -17.80
CA SER A 99 -16.05 -11.68 -18.85
C SER A 99 -14.93 -10.80 -18.29
N LYS A 100 -13.99 -10.33 -19.14
CA LYS A 100 -12.84 -9.52 -18.70
C LYS A 100 -13.22 -8.31 -17.83
N ASN A 101 -14.36 -7.68 -18.10
CA ASN A 101 -14.82 -6.47 -17.38
C ASN A 101 -16.16 -6.69 -16.65
N HIS A 102 -16.69 -7.90 -16.56
CA HIS A 102 -17.99 -8.14 -15.94
C HIS A 102 -17.93 -9.28 -14.92
N ILE A 103 -18.64 -9.07 -13.82
CA ILE A 103 -18.89 -10.09 -12.80
C ILE A 103 -20.39 -10.29 -12.64
N GLN A 104 -20.79 -11.44 -12.09
CA GLN A 104 -22.18 -11.74 -11.77
C GLN A 104 -22.27 -12.31 -10.36
N TRP A 105 -23.27 -11.87 -9.58
CA TRP A 105 -23.65 -12.44 -8.28
C TRP A 105 -24.43 -13.75 -8.47
#